data_AF-N1MJF6-F1
#
_entry.id   AF-N1MJF6-F1
#
_cell.length_a   1.000
_cell.length_b   1.000
_cell.length_c   1.000
_cell.angle_alpha   90.00
_cell.angle_beta   90.00
_cell.angle_gamma   90.00
#
_symmetry.space_group_name_H-M   'P 1'
#
loop_
_entity.id
_entity.type
_entity.pdbx_description
1 polymer ?
#
loop_
_entity_poly.entity_id
_entity_poly.type
_entity_poly.pdbx_seq_one_letter_code
_entity_poly.pdbx_strand_id
1 'polypeptide(L)'
;MTDILDLTARLDACWLDIMSPEDEARDDRQMLSRCANMISEASRALRDIGVPKPIDKAPDDDRWILAYDPAYNSPCQWVPATRCDDGWHDEGFNGIDPTMWVPLPDPQPAPSGWCKAEGHVQIAAGSVQGQPIFVASVIKPDGTQDIPRDVKLAGTAHDIRAAAEKWAKQLGIPVFDMIDANVVPFQRSEPTQ
;
A
#
# COMPACT_ATOMS: atom_id res chain seq x y z
N MET A 1 -2.57 18.34 -17.70
CA MET A 1 -3.17 18.62 -16.37
C MET A 1 -3.89 19.95 -16.28
N THR A 2 -3.53 20.98 -17.07
CA THR A 2 -4.21 22.29 -17.10
C THR A 2 -5.70 22.23 -17.46
N ASP A 3 -6.10 21.23 -18.24
CA ASP A 3 -7.48 21.09 -18.77
C ASP A 3 -8.50 20.67 -17.69
N ILE A 4 -8.14 19.77 -16.76
CA ILE A 4 -9.04 19.26 -15.72
C ILE A 4 -9.34 20.32 -14.65
N LEU A 5 -8.32 21.08 -14.25
CA LEU A 5 -8.47 22.15 -13.27
C LEU A 5 -9.22 23.36 -13.86
N ASP A 6 -9.06 23.62 -15.17
CA ASP A 6 -9.86 24.61 -15.89
C ASP A 6 -11.33 24.18 -15.98
N LEU A 7 -11.60 22.92 -16.33
CA LEU A 7 -12.95 22.36 -16.37
C LEU A 7 -13.66 22.46 -15.01
N THR A 8 -12.92 22.19 -13.94
CA THR A 8 -13.37 22.34 -12.56
C THR A 8 -13.76 23.79 -12.24
N ALA A 9 -12.89 24.76 -12.57
CA ALA A 9 -13.15 26.17 -12.30
C ALA A 9 -14.38 26.67 -13.07
N ARG A 10 -14.57 26.18 -14.31
CA ARG A 10 -15.74 26.50 -15.14
C ARG A 10 -17.03 25.89 -14.58
N LEU A 11 -16.97 24.68 -14.04
CA LEU A 11 -18.09 24.07 -13.34
C LEU A 11 -18.48 24.89 -12.10
N ASP A 12 -17.51 25.32 -11.28
CA ASP A 12 -17.80 26.17 -10.11
C ASP A 12 -18.41 27.53 -10.49
N ALA A 13 -17.98 28.12 -11.61
CA ALA A 13 -18.59 29.34 -12.14
C ALA A 13 -20.06 29.11 -12.55
N CYS A 14 -20.35 28.01 -13.26
CA CYS A 14 -21.72 27.64 -13.62
C CYS A 14 -22.61 27.38 -12.38
N TRP A 15 -22.06 26.81 -11.30
CA TRP A 15 -22.78 26.66 -10.02
C TRP A 15 -23.21 28.02 -9.45
N LEU A 16 -22.30 29.00 -9.43
CA LEU A 16 -22.58 30.34 -8.89
C LEU A 16 -23.66 31.06 -9.70
N ASP A 17 -23.64 30.92 -11.02
CA ASP A 17 -24.65 31.51 -11.90
C ASP A 17 -26.04 30.90 -11.69
N ILE A 18 -26.13 29.57 -11.51
CA ILE A 18 -27.41 28.86 -11.27
C ILE A 18 -28.03 29.22 -9.91
N MET A 19 -27.21 29.52 -8.91
CA MET A 19 -27.67 29.88 -7.56
C MET A 19 -27.99 31.38 -7.42
N SER A 20 -27.76 32.20 -8.45
CA SER A 20 -28.11 33.62 -8.44
C SER A 20 -29.63 33.80 -8.46
N PRO A 21 -30.22 34.59 -7.54
CA PRO A 21 -31.67 34.67 -7.39
C PRO A 21 -32.28 35.65 -8.38
N GLU A 22 -32.68 35.16 -9.55
CA GLU A 22 -33.59 35.89 -10.45
C GLU A 22 -34.87 35.06 -10.70
N ASP A 23 -35.95 35.48 -10.06
CA ASP A 23 -37.39 35.27 -10.37
C ASP A 23 -37.90 34.01 -11.12
N GLU A 24 -37.37 32.81 -10.88
CA GLU A 24 -37.93 31.58 -11.47
C GLU A 24 -38.84 30.73 -10.54
N ALA A 25 -39.81 30.05 -11.18
CA ALA A 25 -40.89 29.27 -10.58
C ALA A 25 -40.40 28.04 -9.79
N ARG A 26 -41.28 27.48 -8.94
CA ARG A 26 -40.91 26.50 -7.89
C ARG A 26 -40.35 25.17 -8.41
N ASP A 27 -40.78 24.69 -9.58
CA ASP A 27 -40.28 23.46 -10.22
C ASP A 27 -38.91 23.69 -10.88
N ASP A 28 -38.71 24.84 -11.53
CA ASP A 28 -37.44 25.21 -12.15
C ASP A 28 -36.33 25.35 -11.10
N ARG A 29 -36.64 25.92 -9.92
CA ARG A 29 -35.69 25.94 -8.79
C ARG A 29 -35.25 24.56 -8.31
N GLN A 30 -36.13 23.56 -8.37
CA GLN A 30 -35.80 22.21 -7.91
C GLN A 30 -34.91 21.48 -8.93
N MET A 31 -35.15 21.67 -10.23
CA MET A 31 -34.27 21.18 -11.29
C MET A 31 -32.91 21.89 -11.24
N LEU A 32 -32.89 23.22 -11.13
CA LEU A 32 -31.67 24.03 -11.02
C LEU A 32 -30.84 23.64 -9.80
N SER A 33 -31.47 23.43 -8.64
CA SER A 33 -30.75 22.94 -7.44
C SER A 33 -30.11 21.56 -7.65
N ARG A 34 -30.75 20.66 -8.43
CA ARG A 34 -30.16 19.35 -8.75
C ARG A 34 -28.99 19.47 -9.71
N CYS A 35 -29.13 20.26 -10.77
CA CYS A 35 -28.05 20.54 -11.72
C CYS A 35 -26.86 21.17 -11.02
N ALA A 36 -27.12 22.14 -10.14
CA ALA A 36 -26.12 22.74 -9.30
C ALA A 36 -25.43 21.62 -8.49
N ASN A 37 -26.16 20.79 -7.72
CA ASN A 37 -25.51 19.80 -6.84
C ASN A 37 -24.59 18.86 -7.62
N MET A 38 -25.02 18.42 -8.80
CA MET A 38 -24.21 17.62 -9.71
C MET A 38 -22.94 18.34 -10.21
N ILE A 39 -23.04 19.64 -10.52
CA ILE A 39 -21.89 20.46 -10.93
C ILE A 39 -20.87 20.58 -9.80
N SER A 40 -21.34 20.80 -8.56
CA SER A 40 -20.47 20.87 -7.38
C SER A 40 -19.80 19.53 -7.09
N GLU A 41 -20.55 18.42 -7.20
CA GLU A 41 -20.03 17.06 -7.07
C GLU A 41 -19.00 16.73 -8.15
N ALA A 42 -19.26 17.10 -9.41
CA ALA A 42 -18.35 16.90 -10.53
C ALA A 42 -17.06 17.72 -10.36
N SER A 43 -17.17 18.99 -9.97
CA SER A 43 -16.02 19.84 -9.67
C SER A 43 -15.17 19.25 -8.54
N ARG A 44 -15.80 18.80 -7.45
CA ARG A 44 -15.09 18.15 -6.34
C ARG A 44 -14.35 16.89 -6.80
N ALA A 45 -15.01 16.02 -7.56
CA ALA A 45 -14.41 14.80 -8.10
C ALA A 45 -13.20 15.11 -9.00
N LEU A 46 -13.31 16.13 -9.87
CA LEU A 46 -12.22 16.54 -10.75
C LEU A 46 -11.03 17.13 -9.97
N ARG A 47 -11.28 17.89 -8.88
CA ARG A 47 -10.20 18.35 -7.98
C ARG A 47 -9.52 17.18 -7.28
N ASP A 48 -10.28 16.21 -6.80
CA ASP A 48 -9.74 15.05 -6.10
C ASP A 48 -8.85 14.18 -6.99
N ILE A 49 -9.08 14.18 -8.30
CA ILE A 49 -8.29 13.47 -9.30
C ILE A 49 -7.12 14.32 -9.80
N GLY A 50 -7.33 15.62 -10.01
CA GLY A 50 -6.41 16.48 -10.74
C GLY A 50 -5.48 17.36 -9.90
N VAL A 51 -5.72 17.51 -8.60
CA VAL A 51 -4.90 18.35 -7.71
C VAL A 51 -3.84 17.49 -7.01
N PRO A 52 -2.54 17.72 -7.27
CA PRO A 52 -1.46 17.11 -6.50
C PRO A 52 -1.62 17.30 -4.99
N LYS A 53 -1.54 16.19 -4.26
CA LYS A 53 -1.57 16.13 -2.81
C LYS A 53 -0.15 15.83 -2.29
N PRO A 54 0.24 16.32 -1.11
CA PRO A 54 1.50 15.93 -0.48
C PRO A 54 1.62 14.41 -0.32
N ILE A 55 2.82 13.86 -0.53
CA ILE A 55 3.06 12.40 -0.48
C ILE A 55 2.72 11.77 0.88
N ASP A 56 2.84 12.52 1.99
CA ASP A 56 2.49 12.03 3.34
C ASP A 56 0.98 11.78 3.51
N LYS A 57 0.16 12.27 2.57
CA LYS A 57 -1.29 12.02 2.51
C LYS A 57 -1.66 10.93 1.51
N ALA A 58 -0.69 10.27 0.89
CA ALA A 58 -0.96 9.15 0.02
C ALA A 58 -1.59 7.99 0.80
N PRO A 59 -2.44 7.18 0.15
CA PRO A 59 -3.03 5.99 0.76
C PRO A 59 -1.94 5.05 1.30
N ASP A 60 -2.21 4.43 2.45
CA ASP A 60 -1.31 3.50 3.14
C ASP A 60 -1.71 2.03 2.89
N ASP A 61 -2.23 1.75 1.70
CA ASP A 61 -2.66 0.42 1.25
C ASP A 61 -1.92 0.02 -0.03
N ASP A 62 -2.29 -1.13 -0.61
CA ASP A 62 -1.61 -1.76 -1.76
C ASP A 62 -1.97 -1.17 -3.13
N ARG A 63 -2.60 0.00 -3.14
CA ARG A 63 -3.00 0.64 -4.40
C ARG A 63 -1.81 1.30 -5.07
N TRP A 64 -1.98 1.54 -6.38
CA TRP A 64 -1.06 2.35 -7.15
C TRP A 64 -1.53 3.81 -7.16
N ILE A 65 -0.56 4.73 -7.15
CA ILE A 65 -0.77 6.17 -7.27
C ILE A 65 0.07 6.70 -8.43
N LEU A 66 -0.26 7.89 -8.92
CA LEU A 66 0.65 8.63 -9.79
C LEU A 66 1.46 9.57 -8.90
N ALA A 67 2.71 9.22 -8.66
CA ALA A 67 3.62 9.94 -7.78
C ALA A 67 4.53 10.88 -8.58
N TYR A 68 4.85 12.04 -8.01
CA TYR A 68 5.78 13.01 -8.60
C TYR A 68 7.12 12.94 -7.87
N ASP A 69 8.14 12.46 -8.58
CA ASP A 69 9.52 12.46 -8.11
C ASP A 69 10.33 13.46 -8.98
N PRO A 70 10.80 14.58 -8.40
CA PRO A 70 11.54 15.61 -9.15
C PRO A 70 12.92 15.13 -9.63
N ALA A 71 13.49 14.10 -9.01
CA ALA A 71 14.77 13.51 -9.37
C ALA A 71 14.63 12.35 -10.38
N TYR A 72 13.40 11.94 -10.70
CA TYR A 72 13.16 10.82 -11.60
C TYR A 72 13.67 11.11 -13.02
N ASN A 73 14.54 10.24 -13.52
CA ASN A 73 15.27 10.44 -14.77
C ASN A 73 14.44 10.03 -16.01
N SER A 74 13.35 10.77 -16.25
CA SER A 74 12.42 10.56 -17.35
C SER A 74 11.91 11.92 -17.88
N PRO A 75 11.50 12.03 -19.15
CA PRO A 75 10.80 13.21 -19.65
C PRO A 75 9.52 13.55 -18.86
N CYS A 76 8.97 12.59 -18.11
CA CYS A 76 7.86 12.78 -17.20
C CYS A 76 8.27 12.36 -15.78
N GLN A 77 8.25 13.33 -14.86
CA GLN A 77 8.54 13.13 -13.42
C GLN A 77 7.36 12.51 -12.65
N TRP A 78 6.20 12.37 -13.31
CA TRP A 78 5.06 11.64 -12.78
C TRP A 78 5.13 10.18 -13.20
N VAL A 79 5.12 9.30 -12.20
CA VAL A 79 5.31 7.85 -12.37
C VAL A 79 4.27 7.07 -11.57
N PRO A 80 3.75 5.96 -12.10
CA PRO A 80 2.99 5.02 -11.29
C PRO A 80 3.88 4.48 -10.18
N ALA A 81 3.37 4.49 -8.95
CA ALA A 81 4.11 4.03 -7.79
C ALA A 81 3.20 3.29 -6.79
N THR A 82 3.78 2.38 -6.04
CA THR A 82 3.14 1.70 -4.91
C THR A 82 4.04 1.76 -3.68
N ARG A 83 3.45 1.62 -2.50
CA ARG A 83 4.16 1.69 -1.23
C ARG A 83 4.69 0.31 -0.86
N CYS A 84 5.96 0.24 -0.47
CA CYS A 84 6.65 -0.94 0.04
C CYS A 84 7.12 -0.70 1.48
N ASP A 85 7.77 -1.70 2.08
CA ASP A 85 8.32 -1.62 3.45
C ASP A 85 9.37 -0.51 3.62
N ASP A 86 10.14 -0.23 2.58
CA ASP A 86 11.28 0.67 2.57
C ASP A 86 11.04 1.99 1.82
N GLY A 87 9.80 2.25 1.37
CA GLY A 87 9.44 3.51 0.72
C GLY A 87 8.53 3.31 -0.47
N TRP A 88 8.70 4.15 -1.50
CA TRP A 88 7.91 4.12 -2.72
C TRP A 88 8.69 3.47 -3.85
N HIS A 89 8.01 2.65 -4.64
CA HIS A 89 8.61 1.96 -5.77
C HIS A 89 7.78 2.15 -7.04
N ASP A 90 8.46 2.27 -8.17
CA ASP A 90 7.84 2.30 -9.50
C ASP A 90 7.40 0.89 -9.98
N GLU A 91 6.87 0.81 -11.20
CA GLU A 91 6.47 -0.47 -11.83
C GLU A 91 7.62 -1.46 -12.03
N GLY A 92 8.85 -0.97 -12.09
CA GLY A 92 10.07 -1.77 -12.21
C GLY A 92 10.65 -2.19 -10.85
N PHE A 93 9.96 -1.90 -9.75
CA PHE A 93 10.48 -2.05 -8.39
C PHE A 93 11.79 -1.29 -8.15
N ASN A 94 11.97 -0.14 -8.79
CA ASN A 94 13.02 0.81 -8.44
C ASN A 94 12.52 1.77 -7.38
N GLY A 95 13.33 2.00 -6.34
CA GLY A 95 13.02 2.98 -5.31
C GLY A 95 12.97 4.39 -5.88
N ILE A 96 11.94 5.14 -5.48
CA ILE A 96 11.72 6.55 -5.85
C ILE A 96 11.48 7.40 -4.60
N ASP A 97 11.70 8.72 -4.70
CA ASP A 97 11.49 9.66 -3.58
C ASP A 97 10.45 10.73 -3.95
N PRO A 98 9.17 10.34 -4.05
CA PRO A 98 8.13 11.24 -4.51
C PRO A 98 7.79 12.30 -3.45
N THR A 99 7.46 13.50 -3.92
CA THR A 99 7.07 14.64 -3.07
C THR A 99 5.57 14.92 -3.11
N MET A 100 4.90 14.52 -4.19
CA MET A 100 3.46 14.70 -4.39
C MET A 100 2.84 13.46 -5.03
N TRP A 101 1.51 13.37 -4.99
CA TRP A 101 0.75 12.32 -5.66
C TRP A 101 -0.62 12.79 -6.15
N VAL A 102 -1.17 12.06 -7.11
CA VAL A 102 -2.58 12.08 -7.49
C VAL A 102 -3.11 10.65 -7.67
N PRO A 103 -4.43 10.41 -7.57
CA PRO A 103 -5.01 9.12 -7.94
C PRO A 103 -4.68 8.77 -9.39
N LEU A 104 -4.43 7.48 -9.67
CA LEU A 104 -4.36 7.03 -11.05
C LEU A 104 -5.75 7.11 -11.71
N PRO A 105 -5.82 7.52 -13.00
CA PRO A 105 -7.06 7.47 -13.75
C PRO A 105 -7.48 6.01 -13.99
N ASP A 106 -8.78 5.78 -14.17
CA ASP A 106 -9.28 4.47 -14.57
C ASP A 106 -8.90 4.14 -16.03
N PRO A 107 -8.62 2.86 -16.34
CA PRO A 107 -8.57 1.72 -15.42
C PRO A 107 -7.27 1.71 -14.59
N GLN A 108 -7.41 1.48 -13.29
CA GLN A 108 -6.27 1.30 -12.40
C GLN A 108 -5.65 -0.10 -12.58
N PRO A 109 -4.33 -0.25 -12.41
CA PRO A 109 -3.67 -1.55 -12.37
C PRO A 109 -4.17 -2.37 -11.18
N ALA A 110 -3.93 -3.69 -11.24
CA ALA A 110 -4.20 -4.56 -10.12
C ALA A 110 -3.40 -4.11 -8.88
N PRO A 111 -3.96 -4.25 -7.66
CA PRO A 111 -3.24 -3.92 -6.43
C PRO A 111 -1.90 -4.66 -6.37
N SER A 112 -0.88 -4.00 -5.82
CA SER A 112 0.48 -4.58 -5.73
C SER A 112 0.56 -5.74 -4.74
N GLY A 113 -0.42 -5.85 -3.84
CA GLY A 113 -0.42 -6.73 -2.67
C GLY A 113 0.44 -6.20 -1.51
N TRP A 114 1.21 -5.13 -1.70
CA TRP A 114 2.03 -4.53 -0.66
C TRP A 114 1.19 -3.67 0.29
N CYS A 115 0.65 -4.33 1.31
CA CYS A 115 0.06 -3.66 2.47
C CYS A 115 1.07 -3.57 3.61
N LYS A 116 0.78 -2.71 4.60
CA LYS A 116 1.46 -2.75 5.90
C LYS A 116 1.50 -4.18 6.44
N ALA A 117 2.65 -4.61 6.95
CA ALA A 117 2.81 -5.94 7.50
C ALA A 117 1.89 -6.16 8.72
N GLU A 118 1.28 -7.34 8.76
CA GLU A 118 0.43 -7.78 9.86
C GLU A 118 0.79 -9.21 10.28
N GLY A 119 0.35 -9.62 11.47
CA GLY A 119 0.62 -10.96 12.00
C GLY A 119 1.99 -11.05 12.67
N HIS A 120 2.86 -11.95 12.20
CA HIS A 120 4.16 -12.21 12.83
C HIS A 120 5.18 -12.78 11.84
N VAL A 121 6.47 -12.66 12.16
CA VAL A 121 7.54 -13.39 11.48
C VAL A 121 7.64 -14.78 12.10
N GLN A 122 7.34 -15.83 11.34
CA GLN A 122 7.46 -17.21 11.78
C GLN A 122 8.79 -17.81 11.31
N ILE A 123 9.53 -18.44 12.22
CA ILE A 123 10.75 -19.18 11.91
C ILE A 123 10.43 -20.68 11.87
N ALA A 124 10.83 -21.35 10.80
CA ALA A 124 10.70 -22.80 10.64
C ALA A 124 12.03 -23.43 10.22
N ALA A 125 12.24 -24.67 10.63
CA ALA A 125 13.35 -25.51 10.18
C ALA A 125 12.84 -26.55 9.17
N GLY A 126 13.66 -26.83 8.17
CA GLY A 126 13.45 -27.90 7.20
C GLY A 126 14.78 -28.51 6.79
N SER A 127 14.74 -29.40 5.80
CA SER A 127 15.94 -29.98 5.21
C SER A 127 15.84 -30.04 3.69
N VAL A 128 16.89 -29.65 2.98
CA VAL A 128 17.01 -29.82 1.53
C VAL A 128 18.23 -30.69 1.26
N GLN A 129 18.03 -31.83 0.59
CA GLN A 129 19.11 -32.79 0.29
C GLN A 129 19.93 -33.23 1.52
N GLY A 130 19.27 -33.35 2.68
CA GLY A 130 19.91 -33.74 3.94
C GLY A 130 20.66 -32.62 4.67
N GLN A 131 20.70 -31.41 4.12
CA GLN A 131 21.24 -30.23 4.80
C GLN A 131 20.11 -29.45 5.49
N PRO A 132 20.30 -29.00 6.75
CA PRO A 132 19.31 -28.17 7.41
C PRO A 132 19.18 -26.82 6.71
N ILE A 133 17.94 -26.37 6.53
CA ILE A 133 17.62 -25.02 6.07
C ILE A 133 16.67 -24.38 7.05
N PHE A 134 16.85 -23.09 7.29
CA PHE A 134 15.99 -22.31 8.15
C PHE A 134 15.34 -21.20 7.36
N VAL A 135 14.04 -21.02 7.57
CA VAL A 135 13.21 -20.08 6.82
C VAL A 135 12.51 -19.16 7.80
N ALA A 136 12.51 -17.87 7.52
CA ALA A 136 11.63 -16.91 8.17
C ALA A 136 10.66 -16.33 7.14
N SER A 137 9.37 -16.39 7.46
CA SER A 137 8.28 -15.89 6.61
C SER A 137 7.37 -14.99 7.42
N VAL A 138 6.76 -13.97 6.79
CA VAL A 138 5.67 -13.22 7.42
C VAL A 138 4.37 -14.00 7.23
N ILE A 139 3.72 -14.31 8.34
CA ILE A 139 2.45 -15.04 8.39
C ILE A 139 1.37 -14.08 8.85
N LYS A 140 0.35 -13.91 8.01
CA LYS A 140 -0.81 -13.05 8.25
C LYS A 140 -1.69 -13.60 9.37
N PRO A 141 -2.58 -12.78 9.96
CA PRO A 141 -3.52 -13.23 11.00
C PRO A 141 -4.42 -14.41 10.58
N ASP A 142 -4.70 -14.54 9.28
CA ASP A 142 -5.50 -15.64 8.71
C ASP A 142 -4.69 -16.95 8.51
N GLY A 143 -3.39 -16.94 8.85
CA GLY A 143 -2.47 -18.07 8.71
C GLY A 143 -1.85 -18.21 7.32
N THR A 144 -2.18 -17.34 6.37
CA THR A 144 -1.56 -17.35 5.04
C THR A 144 -0.20 -16.66 5.05
N GLN A 145 0.68 -17.05 4.13
CA GLN A 145 1.96 -16.37 3.95
C GLN A 145 1.74 -15.04 3.23
N ASP A 146 2.47 -14.02 3.66
CA ASP A 146 2.52 -12.73 3.00
C ASP A 146 3.42 -12.76 1.75
N ILE A 147 2.84 -13.19 0.64
CA ILE A 147 3.54 -13.48 -0.63
C ILE A 147 4.42 -12.33 -1.14
N PRO A 148 4.00 -11.04 -1.12
CA PRO A 148 4.85 -9.94 -1.57
C PRO A 148 6.17 -9.85 -0.81
N ARG A 149 6.19 -10.29 0.45
CA ARG A 149 7.39 -10.32 1.29
C ARG A 149 8.13 -11.65 1.11
N ASP A 150 9.21 -11.61 0.34
CA ASP A 150 10.12 -12.74 0.16
C ASP A 150 10.61 -13.31 1.49
N VAL A 151 10.74 -14.63 1.53
CA VAL A 151 11.26 -15.34 2.71
C VAL A 151 12.74 -15.04 2.94
N LYS A 152 13.16 -15.08 4.20
CA LYS A 152 14.59 -15.09 4.54
C LYS A 152 15.05 -16.53 4.72
N LEU A 153 16.25 -16.81 4.23
CA LEU A 153 16.88 -18.13 4.31
C LEU A 153 18.21 -18.04 5.05
N ALA A 154 18.51 -19.04 5.87
CA ALA A 154 19.83 -19.21 6.46
C ALA A 154 20.20 -20.67 6.64
N GLY A 155 21.51 -20.95 6.72
CA GLY A 155 22.04 -22.29 6.97
C GLY A 155 22.06 -22.69 8.44
N THR A 156 21.83 -21.74 9.37
CA THR A 156 21.85 -22.01 10.82
C THR A 156 20.66 -21.40 11.55
N ALA A 157 20.28 -22.01 12.67
CA ALA A 157 19.22 -21.52 13.55
C ALA A 157 19.56 -20.14 14.17
N HIS A 158 20.84 -19.89 14.45
CA HIS A 158 21.27 -18.62 15.01
C HIS A 158 21.11 -17.48 14.01
N ASP A 159 21.57 -17.69 12.77
CA ASP A 159 21.52 -16.66 11.73
C ASP A 159 20.08 -16.31 11.34
N ILE A 160 19.19 -17.32 11.25
CA ILE A 160 17.79 -17.05 10.91
C ILE A 160 17.08 -16.26 12.02
N ARG A 161 17.38 -16.54 13.30
CA ARG A 161 16.80 -15.83 14.44
C ARG A 161 17.21 -14.36 14.42
N ALA A 162 18.50 -14.09 14.23
CA ALA A 162 19.02 -12.73 14.11
C ALA A 162 18.40 -11.97 12.91
N ALA A 163 18.25 -12.64 11.75
CA ALA A 163 17.60 -12.07 10.58
C ALA A 163 16.11 -11.79 10.83
N ALA A 164 15.40 -12.74 11.45
CA ALA A 164 13.98 -12.62 11.78
C ALA A 164 13.73 -11.49 12.79
N GLU A 165 14.53 -11.38 13.84
CA GLU A 165 14.43 -10.30 14.84
C GLU A 165 14.65 -8.92 14.21
N LYS A 166 15.69 -8.79 13.36
CA LYS A 166 15.94 -7.55 12.63
C LYS A 166 14.77 -7.19 11.73
N TRP A 167 14.24 -8.16 11.00
CA TRP A 167 13.14 -7.96 10.06
C TRP A 167 11.82 -7.62 10.77
N ALA A 168 11.48 -8.37 11.81
CA ALA A 168 10.33 -8.13 12.67
C ALA A 168 10.36 -6.72 13.28
N LYS A 169 11.53 -6.26 13.73
CA LYS A 169 11.72 -4.88 14.22
C LYS A 169 11.48 -3.83 13.14
N GLN A 170 11.92 -4.07 11.91
CA GLN A 170 11.68 -3.15 10.78
C GLN A 170 10.18 -3.05 10.45
N LEU A 171 9.48 -4.19 10.49
CA LEU A 171 8.06 -4.29 10.18
C LEU A 171 7.14 -3.89 11.36
N GLY A 172 7.66 -3.86 12.58
CA GLY A 172 6.88 -3.60 13.78
C GLY A 172 5.95 -4.76 14.18
N ILE A 173 6.29 -6.00 13.83
CA ILE A 173 5.52 -7.22 14.14
C ILE A 173 6.34 -8.17 15.03
N PRO A 174 5.73 -9.07 15.81
CA PRO A 174 6.47 -10.02 16.65
C PRO A 174 7.15 -11.15 15.87
N VAL A 175 8.09 -11.84 16.52
CA VAL A 175 8.72 -13.08 16.02
C VAL A 175 8.12 -14.29 16.73
N PHE A 176 7.90 -15.37 16.00
CA PHE A 176 7.47 -16.66 16.52
C PHE A 176 8.42 -17.76 16.06
N ASP A 177 9.14 -18.36 16.99
CA ASP A 177 10.15 -19.37 16.70
C ASP A 177 9.57 -20.77 16.89
N MET A 178 9.49 -21.55 15.80
CA MET A 178 8.99 -22.91 15.83
C MET A 178 10.09 -23.98 15.66
N ILE A 179 11.37 -23.60 15.67
CA ILE A 179 12.48 -24.56 15.50
C ILE A 179 12.43 -25.65 16.59
N ASP A 180 12.12 -25.26 17.83
CA ASP A 180 12.16 -26.14 18.99
C ASP A 180 10.80 -26.77 19.34
N ALA A 181 9.74 -26.45 18.58
CA ALA A 181 8.37 -26.88 18.88
C ALA A 181 8.14 -28.40 18.79
N ASN A 182 9.07 -29.16 18.19
CA ASN A 182 9.01 -30.62 18.03
C ASN A 182 10.07 -31.38 18.87
N VAL A 183 10.81 -30.72 19.77
CA VAL A 183 11.80 -31.41 20.62
C VAL A 183 11.11 -32.00 21.86
N VAL A 184 10.75 -33.29 21.82
CA VAL A 184 10.33 -34.04 23.02
C VAL A 184 11.56 -34.16 23.94
N PRO A 185 11.50 -33.71 25.21
CA PRO A 185 12.60 -33.90 26.14
C PRO A 185 12.92 -35.39 26.26
N PHE A 186 14.15 -35.76 25.94
CA PHE A 186 14.61 -37.15 26.07
C PHE A 186 14.64 -37.52 27.56
N GLN A 187 13.61 -38.23 28.05
CA GLN A 187 13.68 -38.87 29.36
C GLN A 187 14.54 -40.11 29.23
N ARG A 188 15.74 -40.06 29.82
CA ARG A 188 16.60 -41.23 29.95
C ARG A 188 15.92 -42.19 30.93
N SER A 189 15.39 -43.30 30.44
CA SER A 189 14.94 -44.39 31.31
C SER A 189 16.14 -44.88 32.13
N GLU A 190 16.06 -44.81 33.45
CA GLU A 190 17.08 -45.41 34.31
C GLU A 190 17.15 -46.91 34.02
N PRO A 191 18.37 -47.50 33.98
CA PRO A 191 18.50 -48.92 33.74
C PRO A 191 17.83 -49.68 34.88
N THR A 192 16.82 -50.48 34.52
CA THR A 192 16.21 -51.45 35.43
C THR A 192 17.30 -52.40 35.94
N GLN A 193 17.52 -52.42 37.26
CA GLN A 193 18.40 -53.37 37.94
C GLN A 193 17.83 -54.79 37.88
#